data_AF-A0A3R7MPY8-F1
#
_entry.id   AF-A0A3R7MPY8-F1
#
_cell.length_a   1.000
_cell.length_b   1.000
_cell.length_c   1.000
_cell.angle_alpha   90.00
_cell.angle_beta   90.00
_cell.angle_gamma   90.00
#
_symmetry.space_group_name_H-M   'P 1'
#
loop_
_entity.id
_entity.type
_entity.pdbx_description
1 polymer ?
#
loop_
_entity_poly.entity_id
_entity_poly.type
_entity_poly.pdbx_seq_one_letter_code
_entity_poly.pdbx_strand_id
1 'polypeptide(L)'
;MPLFTLLCLTLPPSCYTTPSLVHRHGLPTRPLKTSVASRSSLPACTSPEPSPFLSPAGTCAVIVTKSGTCRSLVANLAAANHFTKSHLEIAENKALMEKANFYYISGFFLTVSPESILMVGEHACENNKVFCMNLSAPFLCEFFKDPMMKAFPYIDILFGNETEAAKFAEIHEFGTTDVKDIALKTAALPKKNSKRERIVVFTQGAEDIIVARGGKITQFPVVRLPTEKLIDTNGAGDAFVGGKLSRVTEVE
;
A
#
# COMPACT_ATOMS: atom_id res chain seq x y z
N MET A 1 4.84 3.52 8.76
CA MET A 1 3.41 3.13 8.86
C MET A 1 2.69 3.79 7.69
N PRO A 2 1.78 3.12 6.97
CA PRO A 2 1.04 1.88 7.30
C PRO A 2 1.43 0.69 6.41
N LEU A 3 1.40 -0.53 6.97
CA LEU A 3 1.62 -1.78 6.19
C LEU A 3 0.31 -2.38 5.65
N PHE A 4 -0.84 -1.83 6.00
CA PHE A 4 -2.13 -2.23 5.45
C PHE A 4 -3.03 -1.02 5.36
N THR A 5 -3.47 -0.69 4.16
CA THR A 5 -4.60 0.20 3.98
C THR A 5 -5.39 -0.34 2.81
N LEU A 6 -6.54 -0.95 3.10
CA LEU A 6 -7.65 -0.93 2.15
C LEU A 6 -8.07 0.53 2.09
N LEU A 7 -7.52 1.26 1.12
CA LEU A 7 -7.80 2.68 0.99
C LEU A 7 -9.04 2.82 0.10
N CYS A 8 -10.22 2.85 0.73
CA CYS A 8 -11.43 3.36 0.09
C CYS A 8 -11.32 4.88 0.05
N LEU A 9 -10.84 5.42 -1.08
CA LEU A 9 -10.69 6.86 -1.26
C LEU A 9 -12.06 7.50 -1.57
N THR A 10 -12.68 8.08 -0.55
CA THR A 10 -13.74 9.10 -0.72
C THR A 10 -13.57 10.17 0.37
N LEU A 11 -12.68 11.15 0.17
CA LEU A 11 -12.60 12.32 1.06
C LEU A 11 -12.66 13.62 0.26
N PRO A 12 -13.49 14.60 0.68
CA PRO A 12 -13.56 15.91 0.05
C PRO A 12 -12.28 16.74 0.33
N PRO A 13 -11.97 17.73 -0.53
CA PRO A 13 -10.69 18.47 -0.53
C PRO A 13 -10.41 19.33 0.72
N SER A 14 -11.30 19.40 1.71
CA SER A 14 -11.15 20.28 2.88
C SER A 14 -10.27 19.74 4.02
N CYS A 15 -9.73 18.52 3.90
CA CYS A 15 -9.00 17.88 5.01
C CYS A 15 -7.46 17.85 4.85
N TYR A 16 -6.89 18.49 3.83
CA TYR A 16 -5.43 18.61 3.70
C TYR A 16 -4.89 19.80 4.49
N THR A 17 -4.69 19.66 5.79
CA THR A 17 -3.83 20.58 6.57
C THR A 17 -2.46 19.95 6.77
N THR A 18 -1.45 20.49 6.10
CA THR A 18 -0.02 20.19 6.31
C THR A 18 0.42 20.66 7.70
N PRO A 19 1.10 19.84 8.52
CA PRO A 19 1.77 20.32 9.71
C PRO A 19 3.01 21.13 9.32
N SER A 20 3.00 22.43 9.59
CA SER A 20 4.14 23.32 9.49
C SER A 20 5.21 22.96 10.54
N LEU A 21 6.40 22.59 10.09
CA LEU A 21 7.60 22.40 10.90
C LEU A 21 8.08 23.76 11.44
N VAL A 22 7.91 24.01 12.75
CA VAL A 22 8.52 25.16 13.43
C VAL A 22 9.89 24.76 13.96
N HIS A 23 10.95 25.33 13.36
CA HIS A 23 12.31 25.32 13.91
C HIS A 23 12.38 26.16 15.19
N ARG A 24 13.00 25.63 16.25
CA ARG A 24 13.58 26.45 17.33
C ARG A 24 14.95 25.90 17.73
N HIS A 25 15.99 26.71 17.48
CA HIS A 25 17.30 26.60 18.09
C HIS A 25 17.38 27.47 19.36
N GLY A 26 17.98 26.93 20.43
CA GLY A 26 18.92 27.66 21.30
C GLY A 26 18.43 28.24 22.64
N LEU A 27 19.12 27.80 23.72
CA LEU A 27 19.54 28.51 24.95
C LEU A 27 18.83 28.24 26.30
N PRO A 28 19.53 28.37 27.46
CA PRO A 28 19.74 27.26 28.41
C PRO A 28 19.11 27.37 29.82
N THR A 29 19.10 26.22 30.50
CA THR A 29 19.04 25.88 31.95
C THR A 29 18.70 26.94 33.02
N ARG A 30 17.71 26.62 33.86
CA ARG A 30 17.72 26.86 35.33
C ARG A 30 16.83 25.84 36.06
N PRO A 31 17.21 25.38 37.28
CA PRO A 31 16.45 24.37 38.01
C PRO A 31 15.40 25.03 38.92
N LEU A 32 14.21 24.46 38.99
CA LEU A 32 13.26 24.74 40.09
C LEU A 32 12.84 23.44 40.78
N LYS A 33 13.04 23.44 42.10
CA LYS A 33 12.67 22.40 43.04
C LYS A 33 11.16 22.43 43.33
N THR A 34 10.64 21.21 43.56
CA THR A 34 9.59 20.82 44.53
C THR A 34 8.19 21.42 44.41
N SER A 35 7.21 20.58 44.11
CA SER A 35 6.23 20.14 45.13
C SER A 35 5.46 18.90 44.65
N VAL A 36 5.39 17.88 45.49
CA VAL A 36 4.46 16.76 45.34
C VAL A 36 3.15 17.21 45.98
N ALA A 37 2.12 17.43 45.16
CA ALA A 37 0.77 17.66 45.63
C ALA A 37 -0.07 16.43 45.28
N SER A 38 -0.38 15.63 46.30
CA SER A 38 -1.38 14.58 46.27
C SER A 38 -2.79 15.19 46.34
N ARG A 39 -3.55 15.10 45.25
CA ARG A 39 -5.02 15.23 45.20
C ARG A 39 -5.52 14.25 44.14
N SER A 40 -6.02 13.11 44.59
CA SER A 40 -7.44 12.80 44.79
C SER A 40 -8.19 12.52 43.48
N SER A 41 -8.36 11.22 43.20
CA SER A 41 -9.49 10.61 42.51
C SER A 41 -9.95 11.26 41.20
N LEU A 42 -9.21 11.00 40.13
CA LEU A 42 -9.81 10.84 38.80
C LEU A 42 -10.37 9.41 38.72
N PRO A 43 -11.56 9.16 38.16
CA PRO A 43 -11.99 7.80 37.91
C PRO A 43 -10.98 7.20 36.94
N ALA A 44 -10.29 6.16 37.37
CA ALA A 44 -9.57 5.30 36.45
C ALA A 44 -10.59 4.88 35.38
N CYS A 45 -10.34 5.24 34.12
CA CYS A 45 -10.97 4.53 33.02
C CYS A 45 -10.63 3.07 33.24
N THR A 46 -11.58 2.32 33.79
CA THR A 46 -11.55 0.87 33.81
C THR A 46 -11.47 0.46 32.34
N SER A 47 -10.25 0.21 31.86
CA SER A 47 -10.06 -0.54 30.64
C SER A 47 -10.92 -1.80 30.79
N PRO A 48 -11.83 -2.11 29.86
CA PRO A 48 -12.49 -3.40 29.91
C PRO A 48 -11.41 -4.48 29.99
N GLU A 49 -11.60 -5.43 30.91
CA GLU A 49 -10.78 -6.64 31.03
C GLU A 49 -10.41 -7.13 29.62
N PRO A 50 -9.11 -7.33 29.31
CA PRO A 50 -8.72 -7.77 27.97
C PRO A 50 -9.41 -9.09 27.69
N SER A 51 -10.22 -9.13 26.62
CA SER A 51 -10.80 -10.39 26.18
C SER A 51 -9.64 -11.37 25.90
N PRO A 52 -9.77 -12.66 26.26
CA PRO A 52 -8.67 -13.62 26.15
C PRO A 52 -8.27 -13.97 24.71
N PHE A 53 -8.76 -13.23 23.70
CA PHE A 53 -8.59 -13.50 22.28
C PHE A 53 -8.06 -12.31 21.45
N LEU A 54 -7.67 -11.18 22.07
CA LEU A 54 -7.11 -10.06 21.30
C LEU A 54 -5.59 -10.24 21.07
N SER A 55 -5.22 -10.67 19.87
CA SER A 55 -3.84 -10.53 19.38
C SER A 55 -3.41 -9.06 19.42
N PRO A 56 -2.14 -8.74 19.75
CA PRO A 56 -1.66 -7.36 19.75
C PRO A 56 -1.67 -6.77 18.33
N ALA A 57 -1.61 -5.44 18.21
CA ALA A 57 -1.44 -4.78 16.93
C ALA A 57 -0.15 -5.26 16.24
N GLY A 58 -0.22 -5.45 14.92
CA GLY A 58 0.94 -5.86 14.12
C GLY A 58 2.08 -4.84 14.19
N THR A 59 3.30 -5.33 14.10
CA THR A 59 4.52 -4.53 14.12
C THR A 59 5.40 -4.86 12.92
N CYS A 60 6.20 -3.88 12.48
CA CYS A 60 7.21 -4.09 11.45
C CYS A 60 8.52 -3.50 11.93
N ALA A 61 9.54 -4.34 12.11
CA ALA A 61 10.90 -3.88 12.34
C ALA A 61 11.49 -3.43 11.01
N VAL A 62 12.00 -2.20 10.96
CA VAL A 62 12.67 -1.64 9.79
C VAL A 62 14.13 -1.44 10.15
N ILE A 63 14.98 -2.36 9.68
CA ILE A 63 16.41 -2.34 9.95
C ILE A 63 17.07 -1.49 8.87
N VAL A 64 17.43 -0.27 9.23
CA VAL A 64 18.05 0.69 8.31
C VAL A 64 19.57 0.59 8.41
N THR A 65 20.23 0.46 7.26
CA THR A 65 21.69 0.39 7.13
C THR A 65 22.18 1.34 6.04
N LYS A 66 23.50 1.50 5.92
CA LYS A 66 24.14 2.39 4.93
C LYS A 66 23.52 3.79 4.89
N SER A 67 23.38 4.39 6.08
CA SER A 67 22.86 5.76 6.24
C SER A 67 21.50 6.00 5.54
N GLY A 68 20.58 5.04 5.58
CA GLY A 68 19.24 5.20 5.00
C GLY A 68 19.06 4.60 3.61
N THR A 69 20.14 4.17 2.95
CA THR A 69 20.07 3.67 1.57
C THR A 69 19.72 2.18 1.46
N CYS A 70 19.84 1.41 2.55
CA CYS A 70 19.53 -0.02 2.57
C CYS A 70 18.60 -0.37 3.73
N ARG A 71 17.69 -1.31 3.50
CA ARG A 71 16.70 -1.74 4.50
C ARG A 71 16.46 -3.23 4.45
N SER A 72 16.15 -3.78 5.62
CA SER A 72 15.51 -5.09 5.76
C SER A 72 14.26 -4.92 6.63
N LEU A 73 13.14 -5.47 6.16
CA LEU A 73 11.84 -5.36 6.83
C LEU A 73 11.45 -6.72 7.40
N VAL A 74 11.06 -6.75 8.68
CA VAL A 74 10.56 -7.96 9.35
C VAL A 74 9.19 -7.66 9.92
N ALA A 75 8.16 -8.25 9.34
CA ALA A 75 6.77 -8.04 9.73
C ALA A 75 6.29 -9.11 10.70
N ASN A 76 5.73 -8.69 11.84
CA ASN A 76 4.91 -9.50 12.72
C ASN A 76 3.46 -9.02 12.59
N LEU A 77 2.65 -9.74 11.83
CA LEU A 77 1.30 -9.29 11.46
C LEU A 77 0.33 -9.25 12.65
N ALA A 78 0.47 -10.16 13.62
CA ALA A 78 -0.37 -10.26 14.82
C ALA A 78 -1.87 -10.08 14.50
N ALA A 79 -2.56 -9.07 15.08
CA ALA A 79 -3.98 -8.80 14.83
C ALA A 79 -4.35 -8.71 13.33
N ALA A 80 -3.43 -8.24 12.46
CA ALA A 80 -3.71 -8.10 11.03
C ALA A 80 -3.98 -9.45 10.34
N ASN A 81 -3.42 -10.56 10.84
CA ASN A 81 -3.67 -11.90 10.29
C ASN A 81 -5.09 -12.42 10.56
N HIS A 82 -5.84 -11.78 11.45
CA HIS A 82 -7.18 -12.20 11.81
C HIS A 82 -8.27 -11.45 11.03
N PHE A 83 -7.90 -10.63 10.04
CA PHE A 83 -8.90 -10.05 9.14
C PHE A 83 -9.61 -11.18 8.38
N THR A 84 -10.93 -11.10 8.32
CA THR A 84 -11.76 -12.06 7.59
C THR A 84 -12.75 -11.32 6.69
N LYS A 85 -13.18 -12.00 5.62
CA LYS A 85 -14.19 -11.50 4.68
C LYS A 85 -15.47 -10.99 5.36
N SER A 86 -15.91 -11.64 6.43
CA SER A 86 -17.13 -11.25 7.14
C SER A 86 -17.05 -9.83 7.70
N HIS A 87 -15.86 -9.29 7.94
CA HIS A 87 -15.68 -7.89 8.31
C HIS A 87 -16.15 -6.92 7.22
N LEU A 88 -16.00 -7.28 5.94
CA LEU A 88 -16.54 -6.50 4.81
C LEU A 88 -18.04 -6.67 4.61
N GLU A 89 -18.63 -7.74 5.17
CA GLU A 89 -20.06 -8.04 5.06
C GLU A 89 -20.89 -7.33 6.15
N ILE A 90 -20.24 -6.80 7.19
CA ILE A 90 -20.86 -5.90 8.18
C ILE A 90 -21.49 -4.71 7.44
N ALA A 91 -22.75 -4.40 7.72
CA ALA A 91 -23.56 -3.48 6.91
C ALA A 91 -22.91 -2.11 6.72
N GLU A 92 -22.32 -1.55 7.78
CA GLU A 92 -21.64 -0.25 7.75
C GLU A 92 -20.38 -0.29 6.85
N ASN A 93 -19.60 -1.37 6.92
CA ASN A 93 -18.39 -1.54 6.11
C ASN A 93 -18.74 -1.83 4.64
N LYS A 94 -19.76 -2.65 4.42
CA LYS A 94 -20.28 -2.95 3.08
C LYS A 94 -20.75 -1.68 2.38
N ALA A 95 -21.48 -0.81 3.09
CA ALA A 95 -21.91 0.48 2.55
C ALA A 95 -20.73 1.38 2.15
N LEU A 96 -19.63 1.39 2.92
CA LEU A 96 -18.41 2.12 2.56
C LEU A 96 -17.75 1.53 1.31
N MET A 97 -17.65 0.20 1.23
CA MET A 97 -17.13 -0.49 0.04
C MET A 97 -17.99 -0.16 -1.18
N GLU A 98 -19.31 -0.26 -1.08
CA GLU A 98 -20.24 0.03 -2.19
C GLU A 98 -20.25 1.51 -2.61
N LYS A 99 -19.91 2.43 -1.71
CA LYS A 99 -19.81 3.86 -2.03
C LYS A 99 -18.52 4.25 -2.76
N ALA A 100 -17.42 3.53 -2.51
CA ALA A 100 -16.13 3.86 -3.12
C ALA A 100 -16.14 3.62 -4.63
N ASN A 101 -15.46 4.50 -5.40
CA ASN A 101 -15.23 4.33 -6.84
C ASN A 101 -13.85 3.74 -7.17
N PHE A 102 -12.94 3.81 -6.19
CA PHE A 102 -11.55 3.38 -6.32
C PHE A 102 -11.18 2.53 -5.12
N TYR A 103 -10.53 1.40 -5.41
CA TYR A 103 -10.05 0.47 -4.41
C TYR A 103 -8.56 0.25 -4.61
N TYR A 104 -7.79 0.27 -3.53
CA TYR A 104 -6.40 -0.14 -3.54
C TYR A 104 -6.17 -1.20 -2.47
N ILE A 105 -5.58 -2.33 -2.87
CA ILE A 105 -5.17 -3.41 -1.98
C ILE A 105 -3.69 -3.74 -2.24
N SER A 106 -2.89 -3.81 -1.18
CA SER A 106 -1.50 -4.27 -1.30
C SER A 106 -1.45 -5.79 -1.50
N GLY A 107 -0.42 -6.27 -2.20
CA GLY A 107 -0.16 -7.70 -2.38
C GLY A 107 0.06 -8.42 -1.05
N PHE A 108 0.56 -7.74 -0.01
CA PHE A 108 0.68 -8.31 1.33
C PHE A 108 -0.64 -8.87 1.87
N PHE A 109 -1.79 -8.34 1.43
CA PHE A 109 -3.09 -8.84 1.90
C PHE A 109 -3.45 -10.23 1.35
N LEU A 110 -2.71 -10.73 0.36
CA LEU A 110 -2.77 -12.13 -0.08
C LEU A 110 -2.37 -13.10 1.03
N THR A 111 -1.55 -12.68 2.00
CA THR A 111 -1.15 -13.53 3.13
C THR A 111 -2.21 -13.59 4.23
N VAL A 112 -3.29 -12.82 4.10
CA VAL A 112 -4.30 -12.63 5.15
C VAL A 112 -5.67 -13.10 4.67
N SER A 113 -6.22 -12.48 3.62
CA SER A 113 -7.59 -12.74 3.18
C SER A 113 -7.76 -12.57 1.67
N PRO A 114 -7.24 -13.51 0.84
CA PRO A 114 -7.47 -13.51 -0.61
C PRO A 114 -8.95 -13.43 -1.00
N GLU A 115 -9.84 -14.03 -0.23
CA GLU A 115 -11.28 -14.00 -0.45
C GLU A 115 -11.87 -12.59 -0.35
N SER A 116 -11.30 -11.72 0.49
CA SER A 116 -11.69 -10.31 0.58
C SER A 116 -11.21 -9.53 -0.65
N ILE A 117 -10.02 -9.85 -1.17
CA ILE A 117 -9.50 -9.28 -2.41
C ILE A 117 -10.44 -9.62 -3.58
N LEU A 118 -10.85 -10.89 -3.67
CA LEU A 118 -11.76 -11.35 -4.71
C LEU A 118 -13.13 -10.68 -4.60
N MET A 119 -13.70 -10.58 -3.40
CA MET A 119 -14.97 -9.89 -3.16
C MET A 119 -14.94 -8.43 -3.65
N VAL A 120 -13.88 -7.69 -3.30
CA VAL A 120 -13.73 -6.28 -3.71
C VAL A 120 -13.50 -6.18 -5.22
N GLY A 121 -12.65 -7.04 -5.79
CA GLY A 121 -12.36 -7.07 -7.23
C GLY A 121 -13.58 -7.41 -8.09
N GLU A 122 -14.39 -8.37 -7.66
CA GLU A 122 -15.66 -8.75 -8.31
C GLU A 122 -16.65 -7.59 -8.26
N HIS A 123 -16.87 -7.01 -7.08
CA HIS A 123 -17.73 -5.84 -6.92
C HIS A 123 -17.28 -4.68 -7.82
N ALA A 124 -15.98 -4.37 -7.85
CA ALA A 124 -15.45 -3.30 -8.67
C ALA A 124 -15.69 -3.56 -10.18
N CYS A 125 -15.42 -4.79 -10.62
CA CYS A 125 -15.62 -5.21 -12.00
C CYS A 125 -17.09 -5.11 -12.44
N GLU A 126 -18.03 -5.63 -11.63
CA GLU A 126 -19.47 -5.61 -11.91
C GLU A 126 -20.02 -4.18 -12.02
N ASN A 127 -19.50 -3.27 -11.20
CA ASN A 127 -19.96 -1.89 -11.12
C ASN A 127 -19.11 -0.91 -11.95
N ASN A 128 -18.20 -1.42 -12.78
CA ASN A 128 -17.27 -0.64 -13.60
C ASN A 128 -16.46 0.41 -12.81
N LYS A 129 -16.12 0.08 -11.56
CA LYS A 129 -15.23 0.85 -10.69
C LYS A 129 -13.78 0.43 -10.91
N VAL A 130 -12.85 1.18 -10.32
CA VAL A 130 -11.42 0.95 -10.53
C VAL A 130 -10.83 0.13 -9.39
N PHE A 131 -10.29 -1.04 -9.71
CA PHE A 131 -9.57 -1.89 -8.77
C PHE A 131 -8.06 -1.84 -9.01
N CYS A 132 -7.32 -1.36 -8.02
CA CYS A 132 -5.87 -1.24 -8.02
C CYS A 132 -5.23 -2.24 -7.07
N MET A 133 -4.09 -2.80 -7.47
CA MET A 133 -3.31 -3.70 -6.62
C MET A 133 -1.81 -3.44 -6.78
N ASN A 134 -1.01 -3.82 -5.78
CA ASN A 134 0.45 -3.75 -5.82
C ASN A 134 1.06 -5.15 -5.69
N LEU A 135 2.12 -5.47 -6.44
CA LEU A 135 2.87 -6.73 -6.30
C LEU A 135 3.55 -6.86 -4.93
N SER A 136 3.97 -5.72 -4.36
CA SER A 136 4.42 -5.50 -2.98
C SER A 136 5.71 -6.19 -2.53
N ALA A 137 5.98 -7.43 -2.97
CA ALA A 137 7.23 -8.12 -2.69
C ALA A 137 7.46 -9.32 -3.62
N PRO A 138 8.72 -9.67 -3.94
CA PRO A 138 9.04 -10.84 -4.76
C PRO A 138 8.45 -12.16 -4.23
N PHE A 139 8.48 -12.37 -2.91
CA PHE A 139 7.96 -13.61 -2.31
C PHE A 139 6.47 -13.81 -2.55
N LEU A 140 5.69 -12.74 -2.75
CA LEU A 140 4.25 -12.83 -3.03
C LEU A 140 4.00 -13.35 -4.45
N CYS A 141 4.85 -12.97 -5.40
CA CYS A 141 4.78 -13.48 -6.76
C CYS A 141 5.08 -14.98 -6.82
N GLU A 142 5.97 -15.47 -5.95
CA GLU A 142 6.39 -16.86 -5.88
C GLU A 142 5.44 -17.74 -5.07
N PHE A 143 5.23 -17.41 -3.79
CA PHE A 143 4.47 -18.27 -2.87
C PHE A 143 2.97 -18.03 -2.87
N PHE A 144 2.52 -16.88 -3.38
CA PHE A 144 1.10 -16.50 -3.46
C PHE A 144 0.64 -16.30 -4.91
N LYS A 145 1.30 -16.97 -5.86
CA LYS A 145 0.97 -16.95 -7.29
C LYS A 145 -0.51 -17.25 -7.54
N ASP A 146 -1.01 -18.37 -7.03
CA ASP A 146 -2.38 -18.82 -7.27
C ASP A 146 -3.45 -17.81 -6.80
N PRO A 147 -3.45 -17.34 -5.53
CA PRO A 147 -4.42 -16.33 -5.11
C PRO A 147 -4.22 -14.98 -5.83
N MET A 148 -2.98 -14.57 -6.13
CA MET A 148 -2.71 -13.37 -6.93
C MET A 148 -3.34 -13.47 -8.32
N MET A 149 -3.19 -14.63 -8.98
CA MET A 149 -3.71 -14.87 -10.32
C MET A 149 -5.22 -15.04 -10.36
N LYS A 150 -5.87 -15.43 -9.26
CA LYS A 150 -7.33 -15.36 -9.13
C LYS A 150 -7.83 -13.92 -9.06
N ALA A 151 -7.09 -13.01 -8.42
CA ALA A 151 -7.43 -11.60 -8.35
C ALA A 151 -7.10 -10.84 -9.65
N PHE A 152 -6.10 -11.29 -10.40
CA PHE A 152 -5.55 -10.61 -11.58
C PHE A 152 -6.57 -10.17 -12.63
N PRO A 153 -7.58 -10.99 -13.00
CA PRO A 153 -8.60 -10.60 -13.98
C PRO A 153 -9.40 -9.35 -13.61
N TYR A 154 -9.43 -8.97 -12.34
CA TYR A 154 -10.16 -7.81 -11.84
C TYR A 154 -9.30 -6.55 -11.75
N ILE A 155 -7.96 -6.67 -11.82
CA ILE A 155 -7.04 -5.54 -11.66
C ILE A 155 -7.06 -4.62 -12.87
N ASP A 156 -7.45 -3.37 -12.65
CA ASP A 156 -7.37 -2.28 -13.63
C ASP A 156 -6.02 -1.59 -13.61
N ILE A 157 -5.45 -1.35 -12.43
CA ILE A 157 -4.11 -0.75 -12.27
C ILE A 157 -3.24 -1.63 -11.39
N LEU A 158 -2.15 -2.13 -11.94
CA LEU A 158 -1.15 -2.89 -11.20
C LEU A 158 0.09 -2.02 -10.97
N PHE A 159 0.52 -1.95 -9.72
CA PHE A 159 1.78 -1.33 -9.31
C PHE A 159 2.81 -2.38 -8.94
N GLY A 160 4.09 -2.06 -9.15
CA GLY A 160 5.21 -2.81 -8.61
C GLY A 160 6.54 -2.08 -8.86
N ASN A 161 7.63 -2.65 -8.39
CA ASN A 161 8.98 -2.22 -8.74
C ASN A 161 9.68 -3.22 -9.69
N GLU A 162 10.88 -2.88 -10.14
CA GLU A 162 11.69 -3.69 -11.06
C GLU A 162 12.00 -5.09 -10.52
N THR A 163 12.19 -5.21 -9.20
CA THR A 163 12.55 -6.50 -8.56
C THR A 163 11.33 -7.42 -8.50
N GLU A 164 10.18 -6.87 -8.15
CA GLU A 164 8.89 -7.57 -8.18
C GLU A 164 8.50 -7.96 -9.60
N ALA A 165 8.67 -7.06 -10.57
CA ALA A 165 8.40 -7.33 -11.98
C ALA A 165 9.28 -8.46 -12.52
N ALA A 166 10.58 -8.45 -12.21
CA ALA A 166 11.50 -9.51 -12.60
C ALA A 166 11.08 -10.87 -12.01
N LYS A 167 10.74 -10.93 -10.72
CA LYS A 167 10.27 -12.18 -10.08
C LYS A 167 8.92 -12.62 -10.66
N PHE A 168 8.00 -11.70 -10.93
CA PHE A 168 6.73 -12.02 -11.58
C PHE A 168 6.97 -12.63 -12.97
N ALA A 169 7.85 -12.04 -13.78
CA ALA A 169 8.21 -12.55 -15.10
C ALA A 169 8.85 -13.94 -15.07
N GLU A 170 9.73 -14.19 -14.10
CA GLU A 170 10.36 -15.50 -13.86
C GLU A 170 9.31 -16.57 -13.57
N ILE A 171 8.42 -16.32 -12.59
CA ILE A 171 7.38 -17.27 -12.16
C ILE A 171 6.31 -17.50 -13.23
N HIS A 172 6.11 -16.54 -14.12
CA HIS A 172 5.20 -16.63 -15.26
C HIS A 172 5.89 -17.06 -16.56
N GLU A 173 7.18 -17.39 -16.52
CA GLU A 173 7.97 -17.88 -17.65
C GLU A 173 7.88 -16.96 -18.87
N PHE A 174 7.88 -15.65 -18.63
CA PHE A 174 7.77 -14.65 -19.70
C PHE A 174 8.98 -14.66 -20.65
N GLY A 175 10.11 -15.27 -20.27
CA GLY A 175 11.28 -15.39 -21.14
C GLY A 175 11.95 -14.05 -21.47
N THR A 176 11.80 -13.05 -20.61
CA THR A 176 12.42 -11.72 -20.75
C THR A 176 12.75 -11.16 -19.36
N THR A 177 13.81 -10.37 -19.31
CA THR A 177 14.21 -9.58 -18.14
C THR A 177 14.04 -8.08 -18.37
N ASP A 178 13.60 -7.67 -19.57
CA ASP A 178 13.35 -6.27 -19.89
C ASP A 178 12.04 -5.80 -19.24
N VAL A 179 12.12 -4.78 -18.39
CA VAL A 179 10.96 -4.30 -17.61
C VAL A 179 9.82 -3.79 -18.49
N LYS A 180 10.10 -3.29 -19.70
CA LYS A 180 9.08 -2.82 -20.64
C LYS A 180 8.34 -4.01 -21.25
N ASP A 181 9.06 -5.04 -21.68
CA ASP A 181 8.45 -6.26 -22.18
C ASP A 181 7.65 -6.98 -21.09
N ILE A 182 8.17 -7.03 -19.86
CA ILE A 182 7.45 -7.57 -18.70
C ILE A 182 6.15 -6.77 -18.49
N ALA A 183 6.20 -5.45 -18.51
CA ALA A 183 5.02 -4.61 -18.33
C ALA A 183 3.97 -4.85 -19.43
N LEU A 184 4.39 -4.97 -20.70
CA LEU A 184 3.51 -5.28 -21.82
C LEU A 184 2.82 -6.64 -21.66
N LYS A 185 3.60 -7.70 -21.36
CA LYS A 185 3.06 -9.05 -21.14
C LYS A 185 2.11 -9.10 -19.96
N THR A 186 2.46 -8.42 -18.87
CA THR A 186 1.62 -8.28 -17.67
C THR A 186 0.31 -7.56 -17.97
N ALA A 187 0.36 -6.47 -18.74
CA ALA A 187 -0.83 -5.72 -19.14
C ALA A 187 -1.77 -6.54 -20.03
N ALA A 188 -1.21 -7.45 -20.84
CA ALA A 188 -1.95 -8.31 -21.76
C ALA A 188 -2.57 -9.57 -21.12
N LEU A 189 -2.29 -9.85 -19.84
CA LEU A 189 -2.89 -10.98 -19.13
C LEU A 189 -4.44 -10.89 -19.12
N PRO A 190 -5.16 -12.03 -18.97
CA PRO A 190 -6.62 -12.04 -19.00
C PRO A 190 -7.26 -11.02 -18.06
N LYS A 191 -8.34 -10.37 -18.51
CA LYS A 191 -9.08 -9.35 -17.76
C LYS A 191 -10.58 -9.54 -17.98
N LYS A 192 -11.36 -9.42 -16.90
CA LYS A 192 -12.82 -9.60 -16.92
C LYS A 192 -13.57 -8.35 -17.37
N ASN A 193 -13.22 -7.18 -16.83
CA ASN A 193 -13.85 -5.92 -17.27
C ASN A 193 -13.26 -5.47 -18.61
N SER A 194 -13.96 -5.72 -19.72
CA SER A 194 -13.56 -5.34 -21.08
C SER A 194 -13.72 -3.85 -21.40
N LYS A 195 -14.40 -3.07 -20.53
CA LYS A 195 -14.60 -1.62 -20.71
C LYS A 195 -13.34 -0.81 -20.38
N ARG A 196 -12.35 -1.43 -19.73
CA ARG A 196 -11.12 -0.78 -19.26
C ARG A 196 -9.92 -1.65 -19.60
N GLU A 197 -8.91 -1.07 -20.21
CA GLU A 197 -7.61 -1.72 -20.39
C GLU A 197 -6.86 -1.77 -19.06
N ARG A 198 -6.06 -2.81 -18.83
CA ARG A 198 -5.14 -2.84 -17.69
C ARG A 198 -4.01 -1.84 -17.89
N ILE A 199 -3.69 -1.10 -16.85
CA ILE A 199 -2.51 -0.26 -16.73
C ILE A 199 -1.53 -0.95 -15.79
N VAL A 200 -0.29 -1.15 -16.24
CA VAL A 200 0.80 -1.67 -15.40
C VAL A 200 1.81 -0.56 -15.22
N VAL A 201 2.18 -0.28 -13.96
CA VAL A 201 3.13 0.77 -13.58
C VAL A 201 4.27 0.14 -12.79
N PHE A 202 5.47 0.15 -13.36
CA PHE A 202 6.68 -0.31 -12.70
C PHE A 202 7.64 0.85 -12.43
N THR A 203 7.94 1.07 -11.15
CA THR A 203 9.00 1.99 -10.72
C THR A 203 10.36 1.32 -10.78
N GLN A 204 11.43 2.10 -10.94
CA GLN A 204 12.80 1.58 -11.09
C GLN A 204 13.82 2.36 -10.25
N GLY A 205 13.46 2.69 -9.01
CA GLY A 205 14.25 3.57 -8.16
C GLY A 205 14.49 4.95 -8.78
N ALA A 206 15.71 5.20 -9.24
CA ALA A 206 16.12 6.47 -9.86
C ALA A 206 16.03 6.47 -11.39
N GLU A 207 15.68 5.33 -12.00
CA GLU A 207 15.44 5.20 -13.44
C GLU A 207 13.98 5.49 -13.80
N ASP A 208 13.71 5.60 -15.09
CA ASP A 208 12.39 5.93 -15.62
C ASP A 208 11.29 4.98 -15.11
N ILE A 209 10.13 5.53 -14.78
CA ILE A 209 8.93 4.75 -14.48
C ILE A 209 8.37 4.22 -15.80
N ILE A 210 8.10 2.92 -15.84
CA ILE A 210 7.52 2.25 -17.01
C ILE A 210 6.01 2.13 -16.83
N VAL A 211 5.25 2.59 -17.81
CA VAL A 211 3.79 2.44 -17.86
C VAL A 211 3.40 1.69 -19.12
N ALA A 212 2.74 0.54 -18.96
CA ALA A 212 2.17 -0.24 -20.06
C ALA A 212 0.65 -0.16 -20.06
N ARG A 213 0.06 0.11 -21.22
CA ARG A 213 -1.40 0.11 -21.44
C ARG A 213 -1.69 -0.14 -22.92
N GLY A 214 -2.63 -1.05 -23.22
CA GLY A 214 -3.11 -1.25 -24.59
C GLY A 214 -1.99 -1.58 -25.60
N GLY A 215 -1.01 -2.38 -25.19
CA GLY A 215 0.15 -2.74 -26.02
C GLY A 215 1.18 -1.62 -26.22
N LYS A 216 1.05 -0.48 -25.53
CA LYS A 216 1.96 0.66 -25.65
C LYS A 216 2.72 0.89 -24.36
N ILE A 217 3.98 1.32 -24.49
CA ILE A 217 4.84 1.76 -23.40
C ILE A 217 4.93 3.28 -23.38
N THR A 218 4.80 3.85 -22.19
CA THR A 218 5.15 5.24 -21.88
C THR A 218 6.18 5.23 -20.75
N GLN A 219 7.20 6.09 -20.87
CA GLN A 219 8.26 6.25 -19.87
C GLN A 219 8.13 7.62 -19.22
N PHE A 220 8.31 7.68 -17.90
CA PHE A 220 8.32 8.93 -17.16
C PHE A 220 9.66 9.07 -16.43
N PRO A 221 10.51 10.04 -16.80
CA PRO A 221 11.80 10.20 -16.17
C PRO A 221 11.65 10.63 -14.71
N VAL A 222 12.45 10.03 -13.84
CA VAL A 222 12.53 10.41 -12.42
C VAL A 222 13.60 11.48 -12.26
N VAL A 223 13.25 12.56 -11.57
CA VAL A 223 14.23 13.59 -11.21
C VAL A 223 15.18 13.01 -10.17
N ARG A 224 16.42 12.72 -10.58
CA ARG A 224 17.43 12.16 -9.67
C ARG A 224 17.72 13.14 -8.54
N LEU A 225 17.63 12.64 -7.32
CA LEU A 225 18.02 13.37 -6.12
C LEU A 225 19.50 13.08 -5.81
N PRO A 226 20.29 14.10 -5.44
CA PRO A 226 21.62 13.89 -4.89
C PRO A 226 21.58 12.97 -3.67
N THR A 227 22.55 12.07 -3.54
CA THR A 227 22.59 11.02 -2.50
C THR A 227 22.53 11.62 -1.09
N GLU A 228 23.07 12.82 -0.90
CA GLU A 228 23.12 13.52 0.39
C GLU A 228 21.73 13.99 0.84
N LYS A 229 20.77 14.08 -0.09
CA LYS A 229 19.37 14.40 0.22
C LYS A 229 18.53 13.14 0.46
N LEU A 230 19.06 11.95 0.19
CA LEU A 230 18.38 10.68 0.42
C LEU A 230 18.55 10.23 1.87
N ILE A 231 17.73 10.79 2.76
CA ILE A 231 17.71 10.44 4.18
C ILE A 231 17.05 9.08 4.39
N ASP A 232 15.96 8.82 3.67
CA ASP A 232 15.16 7.60 3.83
C ASP A 232 14.37 7.24 2.55
N THR A 233 14.59 6.05 2.01
CA THR A 233 13.86 5.40 0.91
C THR A 233 12.65 4.55 1.35
N ASN A 234 12.30 4.44 2.64
CA ASN A 234 11.21 3.56 3.08
C ASN A 234 9.87 4.16 2.74
N GLY A 235 8.99 3.32 2.22
CA GLY A 235 7.69 3.76 1.74
C GLY A 235 7.79 4.67 0.51
N ALA A 236 8.94 4.72 -0.20
CA ALA A 236 9.01 5.46 -1.47
C ALA A 236 7.98 4.93 -2.48
N GLY A 237 7.83 3.60 -2.57
CA GLY A 237 6.78 2.95 -3.37
C GLY A 237 5.37 3.29 -2.89
N ASP A 238 5.13 3.23 -1.57
CA ASP A 238 3.81 3.57 -0.99
C ASP A 238 3.45 5.05 -1.24
N ALA A 239 4.42 5.96 -1.09
CA ALA A 239 4.27 7.38 -1.35
C ALA A 239 4.02 7.65 -2.85
N PHE A 240 4.72 6.93 -3.75
CA PHE A 240 4.48 7.00 -5.18
C PHE A 240 3.03 6.60 -5.52
N VAL A 241 2.57 5.47 -5.01
CA VAL A 241 1.19 5.00 -5.22
C VAL A 241 0.19 6.00 -4.63
N GLY A 242 0.41 6.48 -3.41
CA GLY A 242 -0.45 7.49 -2.78
C GLY A 242 -0.55 8.77 -3.61
N GLY A 243 0.58 9.28 -4.12
CA GLY A 243 0.62 10.45 -4.99
C GLY A 243 -0.05 10.22 -6.35
N LYS A 244 0.02 8.99 -6.88
CA LYS A 244 -0.69 8.64 -8.11
C LYS A 244 -2.20 8.57 -7.89
N LEU A 245 -2.63 7.87 -6.84
CA LEU A 245 -4.05 7.66 -6.55
C LEU A 245 -4.75 8.97 -6.22
N SER A 246 -4.11 9.91 -5.53
CA SER A 246 -4.72 11.22 -5.23
C SER A 246 -5.15 11.98 -6.48
N ARG A 247 -4.40 11.85 -7.58
CA ARG A 247 -4.76 12.48 -8.86
C ARG A 247 -5.75 11.65 -9.68
N VAL A 248 -5.71 10.33 -9.60
CA VAL A 248 -6.65 9.46 -10.31
C VAL A 248 -8.08 9.66 -9.77
N THR A 249 -8.22 9.93 -8.47
CA THR A 249 -9.53 10.17 -7.84
C THR A 249 -10.11 11.56 -8.08
N GLU A 250 -9.34 12.50 -8.64
CA GLU A 250 -9.77 13.89 -8.91
C GLU A 250 -10.36 14.08 -10.32
N VAL A 251 -10.27 13.08 -11.21
CA VAL A 251 -10.57 13.21 -12.66
C VAL A 251 -11.93 12.59 -13.04
N GLU A 252 -12.87 12.46 -12.09
CA GLU A 252 -14.29 12.18 -12.38
C GLU A 252 -15.20 13.34 -11.98
#